data_AF-A0A838EHH6-F1
#
_entry.id   AF-A0A838EHH6-F1
#
_cell.length_a   1.000
_cell.length_b   1.000
_cell.length_c   1.000
_cell.angle_alpha   90.00
_cell.angle_beta   90.00
_cell.angle_gamma   90.00
#
_symmetry.space_group_name_H-M   'P 1'
#
loop_
_entity.id
_entity.type
_entity.pdbx_description
1 polymer ?
#
loop_
_entity_poly.entity_id
_entity_poly.type
_entity_poly.pdbx_seq_one_letter_code
_entity_poly.pdbx_strand_id
1 'polypeptide(L)'
;MQENVQTIFAFEALDEGARTFVQQKTDETHLLLKRTAENILAIGLILQAVKERLPHGQFRPWLQAEFGMSRMTANNFIHVAERFADKRPNLLHLPATILYELASPSTPERIIEHVEKGEIPPTIDAIKEAKAALKLAQQAEQQAQATVQATQQRLFQVHRPGAADRPVISAIDRRS
;
A
#
# COMPACT_ATOMS: atom_id res chain seq x y z
N MET A 1 -4.02 11.36 -22.47
CA MET A 1 -5.31 11.28 -21.75
C MET A 1 -5.90 9.94 -22.13
N GLN A 2 -5.83 8.95 -21.24
CA GLN A 2 -6.53 7.68 -21.46
C GLN A 2 -7.93 7.87 -20.87
N GLU A 3 -8.94 7.82 -21.74
CA GLU A 3 -10.34 7.83 -21.34
C GLU A 3 -10.59 6.58 -20.49
N ASN A 4 -11.00 6.81 -19.24
CA ASN A 4 -11.41 5.75 -18.32
C ASN A 4 -12.77 5.22 -18.80
N VAL A 5 -12.76 4.29 -19.77
CA VAL A 5 -13.98 3.67 -20.29
C VAL A 5 -14.52 2.74 -19.20
N GLN A 6 -15.39 3.27 -18.36
CA GLN A 6 -16.30 2.47 -17.57
C GLN A 6 -17.16 1.68 -18.56
N THR A 7 -16.87 0.39 -18.74
CA THR A 7 -17.67 -0.48 -19.60
C THR A 7 -19.02 -0.68 -18.94
N ILE A 8 -20.02 0.08 -19.36
CA ILE A 8 -21.40 -0.05 -18.86
C ILE A 8 -22.05 -1.24 -19.56
N PHE A 9 -22.64 -2.15 -18.79
CA PHE A 9 -23.43 -3.25 -19.35
C PHE A 9 -24.72 -2.70 -19.98
N ALA A 10 -24.94 -3.00 -21.26
CA ALA A 10 -26.08 -2.47 -22.02
C ALA A 10 -27.38 -3.25 -21.74
N PHE A 11 -28.01 -2.97 -20.60
CA PHE A 11 -29.29 -3.59 -20.19
C PHE A 11 -30.43 -3.40 -21.21
N GLU A 12 -30.40 -2.29 -21.96
CA GLU A 12 -31.41 -1.97 -22.97
C GLU A 12 -31.40 -2.93 -24.17
N ALA A 13 -30.31 -3.67 -24.38
CA ALA A 13 -30.23 -4.69 -25.43
C ALA A 13 -31.01 -5.97 -25.08
N LEU A 14 -31.47 -6.10 -23.83
CA LEU A 14 -32.27 -7.24 -23.36
C LEU A 14 -33.77 -6.97 -23.53
N ASP A 15 -34.55 -8.04 -23.71
CA ASP A 15 -36.00 -7.98 -23.59
C ASP A 15 -36.42 -7.59 -22.17
N GLU A 16 -37.65 -7.10 -22.01
CA GLU A 16 -38.14 -6.54 -20.74
C GLU A 16 -38.07 -7.55 -19.57
N GLY A 17 -38.40 -8.82 -19.83
CA GLY A 17 -38.35 -9.88 -18.83
C GLY A 17 -36.92 -10.18 -18.40
N ALA A 18 -36.02 -10.39 -19.36
CA ALA A 18 -34.60 -10.62 -19.09
C ALA A 18 -33.95 -9.41 -18.39
N ARG A 19 -34.26 -8.18 -18.83
CA ARG A 19 -33.75 -6.94 -18.24
C ARG A 19 -34.10 -6.85 -16.76
N THR A 20 -35.38 -7.01 -16.43
CA THR A 20 -35.86 -6.95 -15.04
C THR A 20 -35.16 -7.99 -14.17
N PHE A 21 -35.05 -9.22 -14.66
CA PHE A 21 -34.38 -10.30 -13.95
C PHE A 21 -32.89 -10.01 -13.71
N VAL A 22 -32.15 -9.60 -14.75
CA VAL A 22 -30.71 -9.34 -14.66
C VAL A 22 -30.43 -8.14 -13.76
N GLN A 23 -31.25 -7.09 -13.81
CA GLN A 23 -31.14 -5.93 -12.91
C GLN A 23 -31.29 -6.37 -11.44
N GLN A 24 -32.34 -7.14 -11.14
CA GLN A 24 -32.56 -7.67 -9.79
C GLN A 24 -31.38 -8.53 -9.30
N LYS A 25 -30.87 -9.44 -10.14
CA LYS A 25 -29.73 -10.29 -9.77
C LYS A 25 -28.43 -9.51 -9.62
N THR A 26 -28.28 -8.40 -10.34
CA THR A 26 -27.16 -7.48 -10.18
C THR A 26 -27.19 -6.83 -8.80
N ASP A 27 -28.36 -6.31 -8.39
CA ASP A 27 -28.53 -5.68 -7.07
C ASP A 27 -28.34 -6.68 -5.91
N GLU A 28 -28.92 -7.87 -6.03
CA GLU A 28 -28.73 -8.97 -5.08
C GLU A 28 -27.23 -9.31 -4.94
N THR A 29 -26.51 -9.39 -6.06
CA THR A 29 -25.08 -9.70 -6.07
C THR A 29 -24.25 -8.59 -5.42
N HIS A 30 -24.55 -7.31 -5.70
CA HIS A 30 -23.87 -6.18 -5.06
C HIS A 30 -24.04 -6.20 -3.53
N LEU A 31 -25.24 -6.52 -3.05
CA LEU A 31 -25.49 -6.66 -1.61
C LEU A 31 -24.67 -7.80 -0.99
N LEU A 32 -24.59 -8.96 -1.67
CA LEU A 32 -23.80 -10.10 -1.20
C LEU A 32 -22.30 -9.80 -1.20
N LEU A 33 -21.80 -9.08 -2.21
CA LEU A 33 -20.41 -8.63 -2.27
C LEU A 33 -20.07 -7.71 -1.11
N LYS A 34 -20.93 -6.72 -0.81
CA LYS A 34 -20.75 -5.83 0.34
C LYS A 34 -20.71 -6.61 1.66
N ARG A 35 -21.67 -7.50 1.88
CA ARG A 35 -21.70 -8.37 3.07
C ARG A 35 -20.47 -9.26 3.18
N THR A 36 -19.94 -9.71 2.05
CA THR A 36 -18.71 -10.51 2.02
C THR A 36 -17.50 -9.68 2.46
N ALA A 37 -17.38 -8.41 2.02
CA ALA A 37 -16.34 -7.50 2.49
C ALA A 37 -16.47 -7.19 4.00
N GLU A 38 -17.69 -6.99 4.49
CA GLU A 38 -17.97 -6.82 5.92
C GLU A 38 -17.56 -8.08 6.72
N ASN A 39 -17.85 -9.27 6.20
CA ASN A 39 -17.41 -10.54 6.81
C ASN A 39 -15.89 -10.68 6.82
N ILE A 40 -15.21 -10.29 5.74
CA ILE A 40 -13.74 -10.29 5.67
C ILE A 40 -13.14 -9.43 6.80
N LEU A 41 -13.69 -8.24 7.00
CA LEU A 41 -13.29 -7.32 8.05
C LEU A 41 -13.54 -7.94 9.44
N ALA A 42 -14.73 -8.48 9.67
CA ALA A 42 -15.08 -9.14 10.93
C ALA A 42 -14.15 -10.32 11.25
N ILE A 43 -13.86 -11.16 10.25
CA ILE A 43 -12.90 -12.26 10.37
C ILE A 43 -11.52 -11.71 10.72
N GLY A 44 -11.06 -10.64 10.06
CA GLY A 44 -9.78 -9.99 10.36
C GLY A 44 -9.65 -9.55 11.82
N LEU A 45 -10.69 -8.91 12.37
CA LEU A 45 -10.72 -8.50 13.78
C LEU A 45 -10.66 -9.69 14.73
N ILE A 46 -11.41 -10.77 14.45
CA ILE A 46 -11.39 -11.99 15.26
C ILE A 46 -10.00 -12.64 15.22
N LEU A 47 -9.41 -12.77 14.03
CA LEU A 47 -8.10 -13.37 13.86
C LEU A 47 -7.00 -12.57 14.56
N GLN A 48 -7.07 -11.24 14.51
CA GLN A 48 -6.15 -10.36 15.24
C GLN A 48 -6.27 -10.57 16.75
N ALA A 49 -7.50 -10.55 17.29
CA ALA A 49 -7.76 -10.75 18.71
C ALA A 49 -7.28 -12.13 19.21
N VAL A 50 -7.45 -13.20 18.42
CA VAL A 50 -6.94 -14.53 18.78
C VAL A 50 -5.41 -14.56 18.72
N LYS A 51 -4.80 -13.97 17.67
CA LYS A 51 -3.34 -13.91 17.48
C LYS A 51 -2.63 -13.23 18.67
N GLU A 52 -3.24 -12.20 19.25
CA GLU A 52 -2.70 -11.49 20.43
C GLU A 52 -2.71 -12.33 21.72
N ARG A 53 -3.62 -13.32 21.81
CA ARG A 53 -3.79 -14.17 22.99
C ARG A 53 -3.03 -15.48 22.92
N LEU A 54 -2.73 -15.95 21.71
CA LEU A 54 -2.00 -17.19 21.51
C LEU A 54 -0.50 -17.01 21.78
N PRO A 55 0.16 -18.00 22.41
CA PRO A 55 1.61 -18.00 22.54
C PRO A 55 2.31 -17.91 21.18
N HIS A 56 3.53 -17.36 21.18
CA HIS A 56 4.35 -17.27 19.97
C HIS A 56 4.44 -18.64 19.26
N GLY A 57 4.22 -18.62 17.94
CA GLY A 57 4.25 -19.82 17.10
C GLY A 57 2.94 -20.60 17.01
N GLN A 58 1.98 -20.42 17.93
CA GLN A 58 0.74 -21.21 17.97
C GLN A 58 -0.36 -20.75 17.02
N PHE A 59 -0.30 -19.51 16.55
CA PHE A 59 -1.30 -18.98 15.62
C PHE A 59 -1.36 -19.78 14.30
N ARG A 60 -0.21 -20.26 13.80
CA ARG A 60 -0.14 -21.04 12.56
C ARG A 60 -0.77 -22.44 12.70
N PRO A 61 -0.37 -23.28 13.68
CA PRO A 61 -1.03 -24.55 13.94
C PRO A 61 -2.54 -24.41 14.12
N TRP A 62 -2.99 -23.40 14.88
CA TRP A 62 -4.41 -23.15 15.11
C TRP A 62 -5.18 -22.87 13.82
N LEU A 63 -4.67 -21.97 12.96
CA LEU A 63 -5.28 -21.68 11.66
C LEU A 63 -5.41 -22.94 10.77
N GLN A 64 -4.37 -23.78 10.77
CA GLN A 64 -4.34 -24.99 9.98
C GLN A 64 -5.32 -26.04 10.51
N ALA A 65 -5.39 -26.21 11.83
CA ALA A 65 -6.23 -27.22 12.48
C ALA A 65 -7.73 -26.90 12.36
N GLU A 66 -8.12 -25.64 12.57
CA GLU A 66 -9.54 -25.26 12.64
C GLU A 66 -10.13 -24.90 11.27
N PHE A 67 -9.32 -24.36 10.34
CA PHE A 67 -9.83 -23.78 9.09
C PHE A 67 -9.12 -24.27 7.83
N GLY A 68 -8.02 -25.03 7.96
CA GLY A 68 -7.15 -25.36 6.82
C GLY A 68 -6.58 -24.11 6.13
N MET A 69 -6.48 -22.99 6.85
CA MET A 69 -6.20 -21.68 6.28
C MET A 69 -4.70 -21.37 6.31
N SER A 70 -4.19 -20.82 5.19
CA SER A 70 -2.82 -20.31 5.15
C SER A 70 -2.64 -19.04 5.99
N ARG A 71 -1.41 -18.81 6.46
CA ARG A 71 -1.05 -17.51 7.07
C ARG A 71 -1.31 -16.32 6.16
N MET A 72 -1.11 -16.50 4.85
CA MET A 72 -1.25 -15.43 3.88
C MET A 72 -2.71 -14.95 3.87
N THR A 73 -3.65 -15.88 3.78
CA THR A 73 -5.08 -15.60 3.83
C THR A 73 -5.47 -14.92 5.15
N ALA A 74 -5.02 -15.45 6.29
CA ALA A 74 -5.29 -14.85 7.60
C ALA A 74 -4.75 -13.42 7.71
N ASN A 75 -3.52 -13.18 7.25
CA ASN A 75 -2.93 -11.85 7.24
C ASN A 75 -3.67 -10.89 6.30
N ASN A 76 -4.16 -11.35 5.14
CA ASN A 76 -4.96 -10.51 4.26
C ASN A 76 -6.23 -10.01 4.97
N PHE A 77 -6.93 -10.88 5.69
CA PHE A 77 -8.10 -10.49 6.50
C PHE A 77 -7.72 -9.50 7.60
N ILE A 78 -6.66 -9.79 8.36
CA ILE A 78 -6.18 -8.90 9.44
C ILE A 78 -5.82 -7.53 8.88
N HIS A 79 -5.06 -7.45 7.78
CA HIS A 79 -4.69 -6.17 7.18
C HIS A 79 -5.92 -5.39 6.72
N VAL A 80 -6.93 -6.05 6.15
CA VAL A 80 -8.20 -5.39 5.77
C VAL A 80 -8.87 -4.78 7.00
N ALA A 81 -8.95 -5.52 8.10
CA ALA A 81 -9.50 -5.01 9.35
C ALA A 81 -8.69 -3.81 9.89
N GLU A 82 -7.36 -3.94 9.99
CA GLU A 82 -6.47 -2.89 10.49
C GLU A 82 -6.53 -1.59 9.68
N ARG A 83 -6.71 -1.70 8.35
CA ARG A 83 -6.74 -0.54 7.46
C ARG A 83 -8.12 0.08 7.32
N PHE A 84 -9.21 -0.70 7.36
CA PHE A 84 -10.53 -0.22 6.94
C PHE A 84 -11.62 -0.23 8.02
N ALA A 85 -11.50 -1.00 9.12
CA ALA A 85 -12.60 -1.23 10.07
C ALA A 85 -13.31 0.05 10.55
N ASP A 86 -12.55 1.06 10.95
CA ASP A 86 -13.10 2.32 11.49
C ASP A 86 -12.81 3.53 10.59
N LYS A 87 -12.09 3.33 9.49
CA LYS A 87 -11.48 4.42 8.72
C LYS A 87 -12.15 4.65 7.38
N ARG A 88 -12.56 3.57 6.69
CA ARG A 88 -12.92 3.63 5.27
C ARG A 88 -14.05 2.64 4.92
N PRO A 89 -15.25 2.77 5.54
CA PRO A 89 -16.38 1.87 5.29
C PRO A 89 -16.88 1.95 3.84
N ASN A 90 -16.63 3.08 3.17
CA ASN A 90 -16.92 3.29 1.76
C ASN A 90 -16.12 2.37 0.83
N LEU A 91 -15.01 1.76 1.25
CA LEU A 91 -14.29 0.79 0.42
C LEU A 91 -14.91 -0.61 0.46
N LEU A 92 -15.83 -0.90 1.38
CA LEU A 92 -16.40 -2.25 1.57
C LEU A 92 -17.38 -2.69 0.47
N HIS A 93 -17.62 -1.88 -0.56
CA HIS A 93 -18.32 -2.34 -1.77
C HIS A 93 -17.35 -2.99 -2.77
N LEU A 94 -16.04 -2.85 -2.58
CA LEU A 94 -15.03 -3.36 -3.49
C LEU A 94 -14.88 -4.88 -3.39
N PRO A 95 -14.51 -5.57 -4.49
CA PRO A 95 -14.19 -6.99 -4.45
C PRO A 95 -13.05 -7.31 -3.48
N ALA A 96 -13.10 -8.50 -2.88
CA ALA A 96 -12.13 -8.97 -1.89
C ALA A 96 -10.67 -8.86 -2.36
N THR A 97 -10.40 -9.17 -3.63
CA THR A 97 -9.05 -9.08 -4.21
C THR A 97 -8.50 -7.66 -4.19
N ILE A 98 -9.34 -6.67 -4.48
CA ILE A 98 -8.98 -5.25 -4.42
C ILE A 98 -8.75 -4.82 -2.97
N LEU A 99 -9.61 -5.25 -2.05
CA LEU A 99 -9.44 -4.98 -0.62
C LEU A 99 -8.10 -5.52 -0.11
N TYR A 100 -7.70 -6.74 -0.48
CA TYR A 100 -6.40 -7.29 -0.09
C TYR A 100 -5.23 -6.50 -0.66
N GLU A 101 -5.30 -6.10 -1.93
CA GLU A 101 -4.24 -5.31 -2.56
C GLU A 101 -4.11 -3.94 -1.89
N LEU A 102 -5.22 -3.26 -1.61
CA LEU A 102 -5.23 -1.97 -0.93
C LEU A 102 -4.77 -2.06 0.52
N ALA A 103 -5.19 -3.11 1.23
CA ALA A 103 -4.81 -3.32 2.62
C ALA A 103 -3.36 -3.77 2.80
N SER A 104 -2.72 -4.28 1.74
CA SER A 104 -1.34 -4.75 1.76
C SER A 104 -0.39 -3.71 2.40
N PRO A 105 0.58 -4.13 3.24
CA PRO A 105 1.59 -3.24 3.79
C PRO A 105 2.43 -2.52 2.71
N SER A 106 2.50 -3.11 1.52
CA SER A 106 3.18 -2.54 0.36
C SER A 106 2.41 -1.41 -0.32
N THR A 107 1.15 -1.16 0.07
CA THR A 107 0.28 -0.15 -0.53
C THR A 107 0.28 1.11 0.35
N PRO A 108 0.88 2.21 -0.14
CA PRO A 108 0.94 3.47 0.61
C PRO A 108 -0.42 4.14 0.73
N GLU A 109 -0.63 4.90 1.81
CA GLU A 109 -1.93 5.51 2.13
C GLU A 109 -2.46 6.41 1.00
N ARG A 110 -1.57 7.16 0.33
CA ARG A 110 -1.96 8.00 -0.81
C ARG A 110 -2.66 7.20 -1.92
N ILE A 111 -2.25 5.97 -2.18
CA ILE A 111 -2.86 5.13 -3.23
C ILE A 111 -4.30 4.76 -2.83
N ILE A 112 -4.51 4.45 -1.56
CA ILE A 112 -5.84 4.16 -1.02
C ILE A 112 -6.75 5.38 -1.15
N GLU A 113 -6.26 6.57 -0.79
CA GLU A 113 -7.00 7.82 -0.93
C GLU A 113 -7.35 8.14 -2.38
N HIS A 114 -6.43 7.94 -3.31
CA HIS A 114 -6.68 8.16 -4.73
C HIS A 114 -7.74 7.18 -5.28
N VAL A 115 -7.74 5.92 -4.83
CA VAL A 115 -8.81 4.96 -5.19
C VAL A 115 -10.15 5.38 -4.58
N GLU A 116 -10.15 5.80 -3.32
CA GLU A 116 -11.35 6.24 -2.62
C GLU A 116 -12.00 7.47 -3.28
N LYS A 117 -11.18 8.40 -3.78
CA LYS A 117 -11.63 9.59 -4.53
C LYS A 117 -12.01 9.28 -5.99
N GLY A 118 -11.78 8.06 -6.46
CA GLY A 118 -12.02 7.66 -7.85
C GLY A 118 -10.97 8.16 -8.85
N GLU A 119 -9.83 8.66 -8.38
CA GLU A 119 -8.71 9.11 -9.22
C GLU A 119 -7.91 7.93 -9.78
N ILE A 120 -7.88 6.81 -9.06
CA ILE A 120 -7.35 5.52 -9.53
C ILE A 120 -8.53 4.55 -9.61
N PRO A 121 -8.76 3.90 -10.78
CA PRO A 121 -9.74 2.84 -10.89
C PRO A 121 -9.46 1.71 -9.88
N PRO A 122 -10.47 1.13 -9.22
CA PRO A 122 -10.29 0.03 -8.28
C PRO A 122 -10.03 -1.31 -9.01
N THR A 123 -8.99 -1.35 -9.83
CA THR A 123 -8.54 -2.54 -10.55
C THR A 123 -7.11 -2.90 -10.11
N ILE A 124 -6.79 -4.19 -10.15
CA ILE A 124 -5.46 -4.67 -9.73
C ILE A 124 -4.35 -4.01 -10.57
N ASP A 125 -4.56 -3.87 -11.88
CA ASP A 125 -3.55 -3.33 -12.78
C ASP A 125 -3.31 -1.83 -12.52
N ALA A 126 -4.38 -1.04 -12.40
CA ALA A 126 -4.25 0.39 -12.11
C ALA A 126 -3.58 0.65 -10.74
N ILE A 127 -3.93 -0.15 -9.72
CA ILE A 127 -3.30 -0.04 -8.40
C ILE A 127 -1.81 -0.41 -8.47
N LYS A 128 -1.45 -1.46 -9.20
CA LYS A 128 -0.05 -1.87 -9.39
C LYS A 128 0.76 -0.83 -10.14
N GLU A 129 0.21 -0.28 -11.22
CA GLU A 129 0.83 0.79 -12.00
C GLU A 129 1.08 2.03 -11.14
N ALA A 130 0.08 2.45 -10.36
CA ALA A 130 0.20 3.60 -9.47
C ALA A 130 1.26 3.36 -8.37
N LYS A 131 1.33 2.15 -7.81
CA LYS A 131 2.39 1.76 -6.86
C LYS A 131 3.78 1.78 -7.49
N ALA A 132 3.91 1.28 -8.72
CA ALA A 132 5.17 1.27 -9.46
C ALA A 132 5.64 2.70 -9.77
N ALA A 133 4.75 3.55 -10.29
CA ALA A 133 5.04 4.95 -10.57
C ALA A 133 5.47 5.72 -9.32
N LEU A 134 4.78 5.49 -8.19
CA LEU A 134 5.14 6.07 -6.91
C LEU A 134 6.54 5.65 -6.44
N LYS A 135 6.85 4.36 -6.55
CA LYS A 135 8.17 3.82 -6.18
C LYS A 135 9.28 4.43 -7.03
N LEU A 136 9.07 4.56 -8.34
CA LEU A 136 10.05 5.18 -9.24
C LEU A 136 10.28 6.66 -8.91
N ALA A 137 9.20 7.41 -8.63
CA ALA A 137 9.30 8.81 -8.24
C ALA A 137 10.11 8.99 -6.93
N GLN A 138 9.84 8.15 -5.92
CA GLN A 138 10.59 8.17 -4.66
C GLN A 138 12.08 7.84 -4.86
N GLN A 139 12.39 6.88 -5.72
CA GLN A 139 13.78 6.52 -6.02
C GLN A 139 14.51 7.63 -6.76
N ALA A 140 13.88 8.26 -7.75
CA ALA A 140 14.46 9.39 -8.47
C ALA A 140 14.72 10.58 -7.53
N GLU A 141 13.78 10.87 -6.63
CA GLU A 141 13.93 11.92 -5.63
C GLU A 141 15.08 11.63 -4.66
N GLN A 142 15.17 10.41 -4.13
CA GLN A 142 16.26 10.00 -3.26
C GLN A 142 17.63 10.11 -3.95
N GLN A 143 17.71 9.72 -5.23
CA GLN A 143 18.94 9.85 -6.02
C GLN A 143 19.31 11.32 -6.27
N ALA A 144 18.33 12.17 -6.57
CA ALA A 144 18.54 13.61 -6.74
C ALA A 144 19.03 14.24 -5.42
N GLN A 145 18.40 13.93 -4.30
CA GLN A 145 18.80 14.40 -2.97
C GLN A 145 20.22 13.94 -2.60
N ALA A 146 20.54 12.66 -2.84
CA ALA A 146 21.89 12.14 -2.60
C ALA A 146 22.95 12.84 -3.47
N THR A 147 22.60 13.13 -4.73
CA THR A 147 23.49 13.84 -5.66
C THR A 147 23.73 15.29 -5.21
N VAL A 148 22.67 15.99 -4.81
CA VAL A 148 22.77 17.36 -4.27
C VAL A 148 23.63 17.38 -3.01
N GLN A 149 23.40 16.47 -2.07
CA GLN A 149 24.19 16.37 -0.83
C GLN A 149 25.66 16.07 -1.12
N ALA A 150 25.95 15.10 -1.99
CA ALA A 150 27.31 14.76 -2.39
C ALA A 150 28.02 15.92 -3.11
N THR A 151 27.28 16.71 -3.89
CA THR A 151 27.81 17.90 -4.58
C THR A 151 28.10 19.02 -3.58
N GLN A 152 27.20 19.28 -2.64
CA GLN A 152 27.42 20.25 -1.56
C GLN A 152 28.65 19.87 -0.72
N GLN A 153 28.77 18.60 -0.29
CA GLN A 153 29.93 18.12 0.46
C GLN A 153 31.25 18.31 -0.31
N ARG A 154 31.26 18.04 -1.63
CA ARG A 154 32.43 18.30 -2.48
C ARG A 154 32.77 19.79 -2.55
N LEU A 155 31.79 20.66 -2.75
CA LEU A 155 31.99 22.11 -2.80
C LEU A 155 32.57 22.65 -1.47
N PHE A 156 32.06 22.18 -0.33
CA PHE A 156 32.58 22.54 0.99
C PHE A 156 34.04 22.09 1.20
N GLN A 157 34.46 20.96 0.64
CA GLN A 157 35.86 20.49 0.78
C GLN A 157 36.84 21.24 -0.12
N VAL A 158 36.41 21.71 -1.29
CA VAL A 158 37.26 22.51 -2.20
C VAL A 158 37.49 23.93 -1.65
N HIS A 159 36.56 24.47 -0.86
CA HIS A 159 36.66 25.82 -0.28
C HIS A 159 37.36 25.88 1.10
N ARG A 160 38.24 24.93 1.45
CA ARG A 160 39.08 25.08 2.64
C ARG A 160 40.12 26.18 2.35
N PRO A 161 40.03 27.39 2.97
CA PRO A 161 41.01 28.44 2.73
C PRO A 161 42.38 27.89 3.13
N GLY A 162 43.34 28.00 2.21
CA GLY A 162 44.71 27.55 2.40
C GLY A 162 45.19 27.95 3.79
N ALA A 163 45.60 26.97 4.58
CA ALA A 163 46.31 27.21 5.82
C ALA A 163 47.51 28.09 5.45
N ALA A 164 47.42 29.35 5.85
CA ALA A 164 48.44 30.35 5.63
C ALA A 164 49.81 29.80 6.06
N ASP A 165 50.79 30.02 5.20
CA ASP A 165 52.22 29.96 5.45
C ASP A 165 52.54 30.23 6.93
N ARG A 166 52.99 29.21 7.64
CA ARG A 166 53.72 29.40 8.89
C ARG A 166 55.22 29.33 8.56
N PRO A 167 56.00 30.40 8.78
CA PRO A 167 57.42 30.34 8.55
C PRO A 167 58.05 29.35 9.53
N VAL A 168 58.89 28.47 8.99
CA VAL A 168 59.70 27.50 9.74
C VAL A 168 60.77 28.29 10.51
N ILE A 169 60.55 28.52 11.81
CA ILE A 169 61.63 28.94 12.71
C ILE A 169 62.29 27.68 13.24
N SER A 170 63.41 27.34 12.60
CA SER A 170 64.38 26.37 13.08
C SER A 170 64.99 26.88 14.40
N ALA A 171 64.81 26.14 15.49
CA ALA A 171 65.55 26.35 16.72
C ALA A 171 66.40 25.10 16.99
N ILE A 172 67.69 25.31 16.74
CA ILE A 172 68.85 24.46 16.97
C ILE A 172 68.96 24.04 18.45
N ASP A 173 69.19 22.74 18.65
CA ASP A 173 70.04 22.05 19.64
C ASP A 173 70.52 22.83 20.89
N ARG A 174 70.33 22.23 22.08
CA ARG A 174 71.43 21.91 23.03
C ARG A 174 70.97 21.09 24.25
N ARG A 175 71.60 19.93 24.40
CA ARG A 175 72.01 19.20 25.63
C ARG A 175 71.51 19.72 26.99
N SER A 176 70.95 18.80 27.79
CA SER A 176 71.66 18.22 28.96
C SER A 176 70.92 17.02 29.51
#